data_AF-A0A8S9KPB8-F1
#
_entry.id   AF-A0A8S9KPB8-F1
#
_cell.length_a   1.000
_cell.length_b   1.000
_cell.length_c   1.000
_cell.angle_alpha   90.00
_cell.angle_beta   90.00
_cell.angle_gamma   90.00
#
_symmetry.space_group_name_H-M   'P 1'
#
loop_
_entity.id
_entity.type
_entity.pdbx_description
1 polymer ?
#
loop_
_entity_poly.entity_id
_entity_poly.type
_entity_poly.pdbx_seq_one_letter_code
_entity_poly.pdbx_strand_id
1 'polypeptide(L)'
;MRIWVFNSGFFYLRPTLPSIELLDRVADTLSKADAWDQAVFNEQLFYPSHPGYTGLHASKRVMDMYEFMNSKVLFKTVRKDHELKKLKPVIVHLNYHPDKLSRMQAVVEFYVNGKQDALDSFPDGSE
;
A
#
# COMPACT_ATOMS: atom_id res chain seq x y z
N MET A 1 -16.23 10.86 3.71
CA MET A 1 -15.19 10.86 2.66
C MET A 1 -15.39 9.60 1.82
N ARG A 2 -15.76 9.71 0.53
CA ARG A 2 -16.08 8.58 -0.37
C ARG A 2 -14.93 8.20 -1.33
N ILE A 3 -13.76 8.82 -1.17
CA ILE A 3 -12.57 8.52 -1.96
C ILE A 3 -11.79 7.46 -1.18
N TRP A 4 -11.68 6.27 -1.75
CA TRP A 4 -10.75 5.25 -1.27
C TRP A 4 -9.34 5.70 -1.65
N VAL A 5 -8.53 6.02 -0.66
CA VAL A 5 -7.13 6.43 -0.85
C VAL A 5 -6.26 5.20 -1.09
N PHE A 6 -5.24 5.36 -1.93
CA PHE A 6 -4.25 4.32 -2.19
C PHE A 6 -3.21 4.26 -1.09
N ASN A 7 -2.75 3.04 -0.79
CA ASN A 7 -1.49 2.88 -0.08
C ASN A 7 -0.34 3.16 -1.07
N SER A 8 0.56 4.07 -0.72
CA SER A 8 1.73 4.44 -1.53
C SER A 8 3.00 3.70 -1.11
N GLY A 9 2.87 2.66 -0.27
CA GLY A 9 4.02 1.91 0.23
C GLY A 9 4.64 0.96 -0.81
N PHE A 10 3.88 0.57 -1.84
CA PHE A 10 4.35 -0.14 -3.01
C PHE A 10 3.48 0.21 -4.20
N PHE A 11 4.08 0.69 -5.28
CA PHE A 11 3.36 1.04 -6.50
C PHE A 11 4.28 0.98 -7.72
N TYR A 12 3.66 0.91 -8.88
CA TYR A 12 4.34 1.08 -10.16
C TYR A 12 3.99 2.45 -10.75
N LEU A 13 5.00 3.17 -11.25
CA LEU A 13 4.81 4.41 -11.97
C LEU A 13 5.50 4.34 -13.34
N ARG A 14 4.72 4.54 -14.40
CA ARG A 14 5.27 4.69 -15.75
C ARG A 14 5.80 6.11 -15.93
N PRO A 15 7.00 6.33 -16.50
CA PRO A 15 7.56 7.67 -16.68
C PRO A 15 6.86 8.43 -17.82
N THR A 16 5.67 8.95 -17.54
CA THR A 16 4.89 9.80 -18.45
C THR A 16 4.87 11.24 -17.93
N LEU A 17 4.55 12.22 -18.79
CA LEU A 17 4.47 13.63 -18.35
C LEU A 17 3.55 13.81 -17.12
N PRO A 18 2.31 13.26 -17.08
CA PRO A 18 1.47 13.38 -15.88
C PRO A 18 2.05 12.71 -14.63
N SER A 19 2.83 11.64 -14.80
CA SER A 19 3.45 10.93 -13.67
C SER A 19 4.66 11.68 -13.11
N ILE A 20 5.44 12.33 -13.96
CA ILE A 20 6.54 13.21 -13.55
C ILE A 20 5.95 14.41 -12.81
N GLU A 21 4.95 15.05 -13.39
CA GLU A 21 4.27 16.20 -12.78
C GLU A 21 3.63 15.86 -11.42
N LEU A 22 3.05 14.66 -11.28
CA LEU A 22 2.58 14.17 -9.98
C LEU A 22 3.71 14.16 -8.94
N LEU A 23 4.87 13.58 -9.28
CA LEU A 23 6.00 13.50 -8.36
C LEU A 23 6.59 14.88 -8.05
N ASP A 24 6.68 15.78 -9.04
CA ASP A 24 7.15 17.15 -8.83
C ASP A 24 6.25 17.89 -7.83
N ARG A 25 4.93 17.80 -7.97
CA ARG A 25 3.96 18.41 -7.04
C ARG A 25 4.03 17.81 -5.63
N VAL A 26 4.19 16.49 -5.53
CA VAL A 26 4.35 15.81 -4.24
C VAL A 26 5.64 16.24 -3.56
N ALA A 27 6.76 16.24 -4.27
CA ALA A 27 8.06 16.67 -3.75
C ALA A 27 8.05 18.14 -3.33
N ASP A 28 7.48 19.03 -4.13
CA ASP A 28 7.34 20.45 -3.81
C ASP A 28 6.55 20.65 -2.51
N THR A 29 5.42 19.94 -2.35
CA THR A 29 4.60 20.02 -1.14
C THR A 29 5.36 19.52 0.10
N LEU A 30 5.98 18.34 0.00
CA LEU A 30 6.74 17.74 1.11
C LEU A 30 7.99 18.55 1.48
N SER A 31 8.56 19.33 0.54
CA SER A 31 9.68 20.22 0.82
C SER A 31 9.29 21.45 1.66
N LYS A 32 8.01 21.80 1.68
CA LYS A 32 7.48 23.02 2.32
C LYS A 32 6.67 22.73 3.59
N ALA A 33 6.24 21.50 3.80
CA ALA A 33 5.37 21.12 4.90
C ALA A 33 5.81 19.79 5.53
N ASP A 34 5.70 19.70 6.85
CA ASP A 34 5.79 18.43 7.57
C ASP A 34 4.48 17.66 7.37
N ALA A 35 4.43 16.90 6.28
CA ALA A 35 3.25 16.18 5.85
C ALA A 35 3.59 14.72 5.52
N TRP A 36 2.61 13.84 5.66
CA TRP A 36 2.79 12.44 5.34
C TRP A 36 2.71 12.20 3.83
N ASP A 37 3.74 11.61 3.26
CA ASP A 37 3.90 11.35 1.82
C ASP A 37 2.69 10.67 1.18
N GLN A 38 2.11 9.65 1.85
CA GLN A 38 0.92 8.96 1.33
C GLN A 38 -0.29 9.89 1.25
N ALA A 39 -0.45 10.80 2.23
CA ALA A 39 -1.55 11.75 2.23
C ALA A 39 -1.39 12.74 1.07
N VAL A 40 -0.20 13.33 0.93
CA VAL A 40 0.12 14.28 -0.15
C VAL A 40 -0.01 13.63 -1.52
N PHE A 41 0.49 12.40 -1.70
CA PHE A 41 0.38 11.65 -2.96
C PHE A 41 -1.08 11.48 -3.38
N ASN A 42 -1.94 11.06 -2.45
CA ASN A 42 -3.36 10.89 -2.73
C ASN A 42 -4.04 12.23 -2.98
N GLU A 43 -3.73 13.26 -2.19
CA GLU A 43 -4.29 14.59 -2.38
C GLU A 43 -3.99 15.09 -3.80
N GLN A 44 -2.72 15.14 -4.21
CA GLN A 44 -2.34 15.58 -5.55
C GLN A 44 -3.03 14.74 -6.64
N LEU A 45 -3.05 13.41 -6.49
CA LEU A 45 -3.64 12.50 -7.47
C LEU A 45 -5.18 12.63 -7.62
N PHE A 46 -5.88 13.10 -6.59
CA PHE A 46 -7.34 13.23 -6.57
C PHE A 46 -7.83 14.68 -6.61
N TYR A 47 -6.94 15.67 -6.53
CA TYR A 47 -7.33 17.08 -6.50
C TYR A 47 -7.91 17.54 -7.84
N PRO A 48 -9.17 17.99 -7.89
CA PRO A 48 -9.83 18.33 -9.13
C PRO A 48 -9.34 19.66 -9.69
N SER A 49 -9.43 19.83 -11.02
CA SER A 49 -9.22 21.12 -11.66
C SER A 49 -10.25 22.16 -11.17
N HIS A 50 -9.82 23.42 -11.04
CA HIS A 50 -10.68 24.56 -10.72
C HIS A 50 -10.10 25.83 -11.37
N PRO A 51 -10.81 26.98 -11.40
CA PRO A 51 -10.24 28.21 -11.92
C PRO A 51 -8.90 28.52 -11.25
N GLY A 52 -7.83 28.66 -12.05
CA GLY A 52 -6.47 28.89 -11.57
C GLY A 52 -5.65 27.63 -11.23
N TYR A 53 -6.23 26.43 -11.32
CA TYR A 53 -5.52 25.16 -11.08
C TYR A 53 -5.89 24.10 -12.11
N THR A 54 -4.89 23.60 -12.82
CA THR A 54 -5.04 22.45 -13.72
C THR A 54 -4.71 21.17 -12.95
N GLY A 55 -5.71 20.32 -12.79
CA GLY A 55 -5.56 19.02 -12.13
C GLY A 55 -4.66 18.06 -12.90
N LEU A 56 -4.17 17.05 -12.18
CA LEU A 56 -3.34 16.02 -12.78
C LEU A 56 -4.18 15.15 -13.72
N HIS A 57 -3.70 14.98 -14.95
CA HIS A 57 -4.30 14.07 -15.94
C HIS A 57 -3.71 12.64 -15.84
N ALA A 58 -3.24 12.26 -14.65
CA ALA A 58 -2.66 10.95 -14.40
C ALA A 58 -3.74 9.85 -14.43
N SER A 59 -3.52 8.84 -15.28
CA SER A 59 -4.32 7.62 -15.25
C SER A 59 -3.86 6.72 -14.11
N LYS A 60 -4.79 6.05 -13.42
CA LYS A 60 -4.52 5.17 -12.29
C LYS A 60 -5.28 3.86 -12.39
N ARG A 61 -4.68 2.79 -11.87
CA ARG A 61 -5.26 1.45 -11.76
C ARG A 61 -4.93 0.89 -10.38
N VAL A 62 -5.81 0.06 -9.86
CA VAL A 62 -5.60 -0.63 -8.57
C VAL A 62 -4.95 -1.96 -8.85
N MET A 63 -3.86 -2.27 -8.14
CA MET A 63 -3.23 -3.60 -8.20
C MET A 63 -4.09 -4.62 -7.44
N ASP A 64 -4.05 -5.88 -7.87
CA ASP A 64 -4.80 -6.94 -7.19
C ASP A 64 -4.30 -7.10 -5.75
N MET A 65 -5.22 -7.04 -4.78
CA MET A 65 -4.87 -7.04 -3.36
C MET A 65 -4.43 -8.40 -2.81
N TYR A 66 -4.64 -9.48 -3.57
CA TYR A 66 -4.16 -10.83 -3.23
C TYR A 66 -2.78 -11.11 -3.83
N GLU A 67 -2.46 -10.52 -4.99
CA GLU A 67 -1.11 -10.60 -5.57
C GLU A 67 -0.15 -9.59 -4.90
N PHE A 68 -0.61 -8.36 -4.66
CA PHE A 68 0.17 -7.25 -4.09
C PHE A 68 -0.37 -6.88 -2.71
N MET A 69 -0.20 -7.81 -1.78
CA MET A 69 -0.92 -7.83 -0.52
C MET A 69 -0.32 -6.87 0.50
N ASN A 70 -1.17 -6.14 1.22
CA ASN A 70 -0.74 -5.47 2.46
C ASN A 70 -1.01 -6.34 3.68
N SER A 71 -0.32 -6.08 4.79
CA SER A 71 -0.45 -6.86 6.02
C SER A 71 -1.88 -6.94 6.54
N LYS A 72 -2.68 -5.88 6.38
CA LYS A 72 -4.07 -5.90 6.81
C LYS A 72 -4.88 -6.97 6.07
N VAL A 73 -4.71 -7.10 4.76
CA VAL A 73 -5.36 -8.17 3.97
C VAL A 73 -4.87 -9.54 4.42
N LEU A 74 -3.56 -9.69 4.66
CA LEU A 74 -2.98 -10.95 5.13
C LEU A 74 -3.57 -11.40 6.48
N PHE A 75 -3.43 -10.55 7.50
CA PHE A 75 -3.73 -10.90 8.88
C PHE A 75 -5.23 -10.92 9.17
N LYS A 76 -6.04 -10.05 8.54
CA LYS A 76 -7.48 -10.01 8.80
C LYS A 76 -8.29 -11.00 7.96
N THR A 77 -7.78 -11.38 6.78
CA THR A 77 -8.57 -12.13 5.80
C THR A 77 -7.84 -13.39 5.34
N VAL A 78 -6.72 -13.25 4.64
CA VAL A 78 -6.10 -14.36 3.88
C VAL A 78 -5.67 -15.51 4.78
N ARG A 79 -5.00 -15.25 5.91
CA ARG A 79 -4.52 -16.32 6.79
C ARG A 79 -5.63 -17.17 7.42
N LYS A 80 -6.84 -16.60 7.53
CA LYS A 80 -7.99 -17.22 8.22
C LYS A 80 -8.85 -18.07 7.29
N ASP A 81 -8.68 -17.92 5.99
CA ASP A 81 -9.44 -18.64 4.98
C ASP A 81 -8.60 -19.78 4.39
N HIS A 82 -9.16 -20.98 4.37
CA HIS A 82 -8.45 -22.18 3.95
C HIS A 82 -8.06 -22.19 2.47
N GLU A 83 -8.81 -21.52 1.61
CA GLU A 83 -8.50 -21.41 0.19
C GLU A 83 -7.55 -20.25 -0.08
N LEU A 84 -7.80 -19.08 0.55
CA LEU A 84 -6.94 -17.91 0.34
C LEU A 84 -5.53 -18.11 0.89
N LYS A 85 -5.35 -18.81 2.00
CA LYS A 85 -4.01 -19.04 2.57
C LYS A 85 -3.08 -19.86 1.67
N LYS A 86 -3.62 -20.54 0.64
CA LYS A 86 -2.86 -21.27 -0.38
C LYS A 86 -2.25 -20.34 -1.44
N LEU A 87 -2.75 -19.10 -1.57
CA LEU A 87 -2.25 -18.13 -2.53
C LEU A 87 -0.79 -17.79 -2.24
N LYS A 88 0.00 -17.61 -3.29
CA LYS A 88 1.38 -17.10 -3.19
C LYS A 88 1.42 -15.67 -3.74
N PRO A 89 1.44 -14.65 -2.87
CA PRO A 89 1.50 -13.26 -3.33
C PRO A 89 2.86 -12.97 -3.98
N VAL A 90 2.89 -11.96 -4.86
CA VAL A 90 4.12 -11.39 -5.40
C VAL A 90 4.87 -10.60 -4.32
N ILE A 91 4.13 -9.87 -3.49
CA ILE A 91 4.66 -9.10 -2.37
C ILE A 91 3.70 -9.11 -1.19
N VAL A 92 4.26 -9.09 0.02
CA VAL A 92 3.54 -8.78 1.27
C VAL A 92 4.14 -7.49 1.85
N HIS A 93 3.42 -6.38 1.71
CA HIS A 93 3.80 -5.10 2.30
C HIS A 93 3.37 -5.05 3.76
N LEU A 94 4.32 -5.09 4.71
CA LEU A 94 4.01 -4.96 6.13
C LEU A 94 3.95 -3.49 6.58
N ASN A 95 2.72 -2.96 6.70
CA ASN A 95 2.46 -1.61 7.19
C ASN A 95 1.75 -1.60 8.55
N TYR A 96 1.87 -0.49 9.27
CA TYR A 96 1.14 -0.18 10.51
C TYR A 96 1.34 -1.09 11.74
N HIS A 97 2.36 -1.95 11.76
CA HIS A 97 2.67 -2.82 12.91
C HIS A 97 3.84 -2.28 13.75
N PRO A 98 3.83 -2.37 15.10
CA PRO A 98 5.00 -2.09 15.94
C PRO A 98 6.03 -3.23 15.84
N ASP A 99 5.57 -4.47 15.72
CA ASP A 99 6.33 -5.72 15.67
C ASP A 99 6.68 -6.14 14.23
N LYS A 100 7.06 -5.17 13.37
CA LYS A 100 7.26 -5.43 11.92
C LYS A 100 8.26 -6.54 11.64
N LEU A 101 9.40 -6.55 12.34
CA LEU A 101 10.47 -7.52 12.07
C LEU A 101 9.99 -8.95 12.29
N SER A 102 9.38 -9.24 13.44
CA SER A 102 8.86 -10.56 13.78
C SER A 102 7.80 -11.01 12.77
N ARG A 103 6.92 -10.10 12.35
CA ARG A 103 5.93 -10.39 11.31
C ARG A 103 6.57 -10.64 9.94
N MET A 104 7.61 -9.89 9.56
CA MET A 104 8.32 -10.12 8.29
C MET A 104 8.94 -11.52 8.28
N GLN A 105 9.58 -11.91 9.38
CA GLN A 105 10.15 -13.25 9.53
C GLN A 105 9.07 -14.33 9.46
N ALA A 106 7.95 -14.16 10.14
CA ALA A 106 6.84 -15.09 10.09
C ALA A 106 6.21 -15.23 8.69
N VAL A 107 6.13 -14.14 7.92
CA VAL A 107 5.69 -14.16 6.53
C VAL A 107 6.64 -14.97 5.65
N VAL A 108 7.96 -14.86 5.87
CA VAL A 108 8.97 -15.69 5.20
C VAL A 108 8.79 -17.16 5.61
N GLU A 109 8.65 -17.45 6.90
CA GLU A 109 8.42 -18.81 7.38
C GLU A 109 7.17 -19.44 6.74
N PHE A 110 6.09 -18.66 6.61
CA PHE A 110 4.84 -19.12 6.03
C PHE A 110 4.93 -19.38 4.52
N TYR A 111 5.37 -18.40 3.72
CA TYR A 111 5.35 -18.48 2.26
C TYR A 111 6.57 -19.16 1.63
N VAL A 112 7.74 -19.03 2.26
CA VAL A 112 9.01 -19.56 1.74
C VAL A 112 9.34 -20.91 2.37
N ASN A 113 9.27 -21.01 3.71
CA ASN A 113 9.66 -22.24 4.42
C ASN A 113 8.49 -23.21 4.64
N GLY A 114 7.26 -22.82 4.31
CA GLY A 114 6.07 -23.68 4.34
C GLY A 114 5.48 -23.92 5.74
N LYS A 115 5.93 -23.18 6.76
CA LYS A 115 5.43 -23.31 8.14
C LYS A 115 4.03 -22.69 8.26
N GLN A 116 2.99 -23.52 8.17
CA GLN A 116 1.59 -23.09 8.04
C GLN A 116 1.01 -22.39 9.28
N ASP A 117 1.60 -22.58 10.46
CA ASP A 117 1.19 -21.98 11.73
C ASP A 117 2.00 -20.71 12.08
N ALA A 118 2.95 -20.30 11.23
CA ALA A 118 3.88 -19.21 11.53
C ALA A 118 3.19 -17.87 11.78
N LEU A 119 1.99 -17.65 11.23
CA LEU A 119 1.24 -16.40 11.35
C LEU A 119 0.25 -16.41 12.52
N ASP A 120 -0.01 -17.54 13.19
CA ASP A 120 -1.16 -17.71 14.07
C ASP A 120 -1.06 -16.94 15.39
N SER A 121 0.16 -16.76 15.90
CA SER A 121 0.41 -16.05 17.17
C SER A 121 0.18 -14.54 17.09
N PHE A 122 0.12 -13.97 15.89
CA PHE A 122 0.01 -12.53 15.72
C PHE A 122 -1.45 -12.05 15.79
N PRO A 123 -1.75 -10.90 16.41
CA PRO A 123 -3.06 -10.29 16.29
C PRO A 123 -3.30 -9.76 14.88
N ASP A 124 -4.58 -9.55 14.55
CA ASP A 124 -5.07 -9.04 13.26
C ASP A 124 -4.52 -7.65 12.88
N GLY A 125 -4.17 -6.86 13.89
CA GLY A 125 -3.67 -5.51 13.77
C GLY A 125 -2.82 -5.18 14.99
N SER A 126 -2.31 -3.96 15.02
CA SER A 126 -1.68 -3.40 16.22
C SER A 126 -2.77 -3.07 17.23
N GLU A 127 -2.64 -3.59 18.45
CA GLU A 127 -3.30 -3.00 19.63
C GLU A 127 -2.53 -1.76 20.07
#